data_AF-A0A532UVM5-F1
#
_entry.id   AF-A0A532UVM5-F1
#
_cell.length_a   1.000
_cell.length_b   1.000
_cell.length_c   1.000
_cell.angle_alpha   90.00
_cell.angle_beta   90.00
_cell.angle_gamma   90.00
#
_symmetry.space_group_name_H-M   'P 1'
#
loop_
_entity.id
_entity.type
_entity.pdbx_description
1 polymer ?
#
loop_
_entity_poly.entity_id
_entity_poly.type
_entity_poly.pdbx_seq_one_letter_code
_entity_poly.pdbx_strand_id
1 'polypeptide(L)'
;MKRYRILIVVIIVLLAVGGFVWFKFRAAAEAFQLDADVIRLRHLKHYGMLIEEYHEKTGVFPYQNTAEVEVYVHVANDRQAAYAKDGPPIPHKMIPFAKFVSELESGLGRPIKERYDPQFAPLHKPNFYIYMVYKDCYFFAVHLHQPFPFAKKVGENYYKAEISNAANERNKASLPQHLFASPEFKKAIEAPVTKAGFFAYRENQYEHFTKQK
;
A
#
# COMPACT_ATOMS: atom_id res chain seq x y z
N MET A 1 -45.28 25.67 25.56
CA MET A 1 -43.92 26.27 25.58
C MET A 1 -42.85 25.40 26.27
N LYS A 2 -43.05 24.87 27.49
CA LYS A 2 -42.03 24.10 28.23
C LYS A 2 -41.55 22.82 27.51
N ARG A 3 -42.46 22.07 26.87
CA ARG A 3 -42.13 20.85 26.10
C ARG A 3 -41.25 21.12 24.87
N TYR A 4 -41.48 22.23 24.16
CA TYR A 4 -40.66 22.64 23.02
C TYR A 4 -39.23 23.04 23.43
N ARG A 5 -39.07 23.71 24.59
CA ARG A 5 -37.74 24.06 25.12
C ARG A 5 -36.94 22.81 25.50
N ILE A 6 -37.58 21.81 26.11
CA ILE A 6 -36.93 20.52 26.42
C ILE A 6 -36.50 19.82 25.13
N LEU A 7 -37.37 19.76 24.12
CA LEU A 7 -37.06 19.13 22.83
C LEU A 7 -35.87 19.80 22.13
N ILE A 8 -35.82 21.14 22.11
CA ILE A 8 -34.70 21.90 21.52
C ILE A 8 -33.39 21.59 22.25
N VAL A 9 -33.38 21.57 23.59
CA VAL A 9 -32.18 21.22 24.36
C VAL A 9 -31.73 19.80 24.05
N VAL A 10 -32.64 18.83 23.97
CA VAL A 10 -32.31 17.45 23.60
C VAL A 10 -31.68 17.37 22.21
N ILE A 11 -32.24 18.08 21.22
CA ILE A 11 -31.67 18.11 19.85
C ILE A 11 -30.27 18.71 19.86
N ILE A 12 -30.06 19.83 20.56
CA ILE A 12 -28.73 20.46 20.66
C ILE A 12 -27.72 19.51 21.31
N VAL A 13 -28.10 18.83 22.38
CA VAL A 13 -27.24 17.84 23.05
C VAL A 13 -26.91 16.67 22.12
N LEU A 14 -27.89 16.13 21.40
CA LEU A 14 -27.66 15.05 20.45
C LEU A 14 -26.74 15.48 19.30
N LEU A 15 -26.90 16.69 18.77
CA LEU A 15 -26.02 17.25 17.74
C LEU A 15 -24.60 17.47 18.28
N ALA A 16 -24.45 17.97 19.51
CA ALA A 16 -23.15 18.16 20.14
C ALA A 16 -22.42 16.83 20.38
N VAL A 17 -23.13 15.82 20.90
CA VAL A 17 -22.59 14.46 21.10
C VAL A 17 -22.23 13.83 19.77
N GLY A 18 -23.11 13.90 18.77
CA GLY A 18 -22.85 13.39 17.42
C GLY A 18 -21.62 14.05 16.78
N GLY A 19 -21.50 15.37 16.89
CA GLY A 19 -20.35 16.13 16.42
C GLY A 19 -19.05 15.73 17.11
N PHE A 20 -19.07 15.53 18.44
CA PHE A 20 -17.91 15.09 19.20
C PHE A 20 -17.45 13.67 18.83
N VAL A 21 -18.40 12.73 18.67
CA VAL A 21 -18.10 11.35 18.24
C VAL A 21 -17.51 11.35 16.83
N TRP A 22 -18.10 12.10 15.91
CA TRP A 22 -17.59 12.27 14.55
C TRP A 22 -16.15 12.81 14.54
N PHE A 23 -15.88 13.85 15.33
CA PHE A 23 -14.54 14.43 15.46
C PHE A 23 -13.52 13.40 15.95
N LYS A 24 -13.85 12.63 17.00
CA LYS A 24 -12.97 11.58 17.53
C LYS A 24 -12.71 10.48 16.52
N PHE A 25 -13.73 10.06 15.77
CA PHE A 25 -13.58 9.05 14.72
C PHE A 25 -12.65 9.54 13.62
N ARG A 26 -12.85 10.76 13.13
CA ARG A 26 -12.00 11.36 12.09
C ARG A 26 -10.54 11.45 12.54
N ALA A 27 -10.28 11.96 13.74
CA ALA A 27 -8.93 12.05 14.29
C ALA A 27 -8.26 10.67 14.40
N ALA A 28 -9.01 9.65 14.82
CA ALA A 28 -8.49 8.28 14.89
C ALA A 28 -8.20 7.69 13.51
N ALA A 29 -9.02 7.99 12.50
CA ALA A 29 -8.80 7.55 11.13
C ALA A 29 -7.56 8.22 10.50
N GLU A 30 -7.39 9.53 10.69
CA GLU A 30 -6.20 10.27 10.25
C GLU A 30 -4.93 9.75 10.93
N ALA A 31 -4.96 9.52 12.26
CA ALA A 31 -3.85 8.94 12.99
C ALA A 31 -3.49 7.53 12.50
N PHE A 32 -4.49 6.71 12.18
CA PHE A 32 -4.24 5.40 11.56
C PHE A 32 -3.56 5.54 10.19
N GLN A 33 -4.00 6.48 9.34
CA GLN A 33 -3.37 6.66 8.02
C GLN A 33 -1.92 7.16 8.13
N LEU A 34 -1.61 8.00 9.12
CA LEU A 34 -0.24 8.44 9.39
C LEU A 34 0.67 7.27 9.74
N ASP A 35 0.25 6.44 10.71
CA ASP A 35 0.99 5.25 11.09
C ASP A 35 1.06 4.23 9.92
N ALA A 36 -0.02 4.06 9.16
CA ALA A 36 -0.10 3.12 8.05
C ALA A 36 0.86 3.49 6.91
N ASP A 37 0.99 4.77 6.57
CA ASP A 37 1.93 5.21 5.52
C ASP A 37 3.38 4.87 5.86
N VAL A 38 3.80 4.98 7.13
CA VAL A 38 5.12 4.52 7.58
C VAL A 38 5.31 3.03 7.26
N ILE A 39 4.32 2.20 7.57
CA ILE A 39 4.34 0.76 7.30
C ILE A 39 4.35 0.48 5.79
N ARG A 40 3.52 1.17 5.00
CA ARG A 40 3.47 1.03 3.53
C ARG A 40 4.81 1.40 2.89
N LEU A 41 5.49 2.44 3.37
CA LEU A 41 6.82 2.82 2.89
C LEU A 41 7.89 1.79 3.26
N ARG A 42 7.82 1.18 4.45
CA ARG A 42 8.68 0.04 4.81
C ARG A 42 8.44 -1.15 3.88
N HIS A 43 7.19 -1.41 3.51
CA HIS A 43 6.84 -2.46 2.55
C HIS A 43 7.28 -2.15 1.12
N LEU A 44 7.20 -0.88 0.68
CA LEU A 44 7.78 -0.42 -0.59
C LEU A 44 9.27 -0.76 -0.65
N LYS A 45 10.02 -0.45 0.42
CA LYS A 45 11.43 -0.80 0.53
C LYS A 45 11.67 -2.31 0.51
N HIS A 46 10.90 -3.06 1.30
CA HIS A 46 10.99 -4.52 1.39
C HIS A 46 10.82 -5.19 0.02
N TYR A 47 9.73 -4.91 -0.69
CA TYR A 47 9.49 -5.51 -2.01
C TYR A 47 10.45 -4.98 -3.07
N GLY A 48 10.79 -3.69 -3.05
CA GLY A 48 11.79 -3.13 -3.95
C GLY A 48 13.13 -3.88 -3.86
N MET A 49 13.63 -4.09 -2.63
CA MET A 49 14.87 -4.85 -2.43
C MET A 49 14.75 -6.30 -2.91
N LEU A 50 13.61 -6.96 -2.74
CA LEU A 50 13.41 -8.34 -3.24
C LEU A 50 13.37 -8.41 -4.77
N ILE A 51 12.75 -7.43 -5.42
CA ILE A 51 12.67 -7.36 -6.89
C ILE A 51 14.06 -7.10 -7.49
N GLU A 52 14.83 -6.18 -6.90
CA GLU A 52 16.21 -5.90 -7.34
C GLU A 52 17.13 -7.12 -7.11
N GLU A 53 17.09 -7.76 -5.92
CA GLU A 53 17.89 -8.97 -5.65
C GLU A 53 17.52 -10.12 -6.62
N TYR A 54 16.24 -10.27 -6.96
CA TYR A 54 15.78 -11.24 -7.95
C TYR A 54 16.39 -10.93 -9.33
N HIS A 55 16.37 -9.68 -9.75
CA HIS A 55 16.95 -9.26 -11.03
C HIS A 55 18.47 -9.47 -11.07
N GLU A 56 19.18 -9.14 -9.99
CA GLU A 56 20.63 -9.39 -9.86
C GLU A 56 20.98 -10.88 -10.01
N LYS A 57 20.14 -11.78 -9.49
CA LYS A 57 20.37 -13.24 -9.54
C LYS A 57 19.96 -13.90 -10.85
N THR A 58 18.86 -13.47 -11.44
CA THR A 58 18.24 -14.15 -12.58
C THR A 58 18.49 -13.44 -13.91
N GLY A 59 18.94 -12.19 -13.88
CA GLY A 59 19.11 -11.34 -15.05
C GLY A 59 17.81 -10.77 -15.63
N VAL A 60 16.67 -11.02 -14.98
CA VAL A 60 15.34 -10.55 -15.40
C VAL A 60 14.49 -10.15 -14.19
N PHE A 61 13.48 -9.30 -14.37
CA PHE A 61 12.48 -9.04 -13.34
C PHE A 61 11.46 -10.19 -13.24
N PRO A 62 10.77 -10.38 -12.11
CA PRO A 62 9.75 -11.41 -11.99
C PRO A 62 8.67 -11.28 -13.08
N TYR A 63 8.42 -12.35 -13.82
CA TYR A 63 7.52 -12.41 -14.98
C TYR A 63 7.90 -11.55 -16.20
N GLN A 64 9.12 -10.99 -16.24
CA GLN A 64 9.63 -10.36 -17.44
C GLN A 64 9.58 -11.36 -18.62
N ASN A 65 9.18 -10.88 -19.81
CA ASN A 65 9.08 -11.68 -21.04
C ASN A 65 8.03 -12.82 -21.03
N THR A 66 7.10 -12.85 -20.07
CA THR A 66 6.05 -13.90 -20.00
C THR A 66 4.75 -13.54 -20.72
N ALA A 67 4.65 -12.34 -21.27
CA ALA A 67 3.52 -11.84 -22.06
C ALA A 67 3.96 -10.69 -22.97
N GLU A 68 3.24 -10.50 -24.08
CA GLU A 68 3.40 -9.34 -24.98
C GLU A 68 2.69 -8.07 -24.46
N VAL A 69 1.89 -8.22 -23.39
CA VAL A 69 1.14 -7.17 -22.70
C VAL A 69 1.68 -6.95 -21.29
N GLU A 70 1.26 -5.87 -20.64
CA GLU A 70 1.64 -5.57 -19.25
C GLU A 70 1.18 -6.68 -18.29
N VAL A 71 2.08 -7.11 -17.40
CA VAL A 71 1.79 -8.10 -16.36
C VAL A 71 1.62 -7.38 -15.04
N TYR A 72 0.50 -7.63 -14.35
CA TYR A 72 0.16 -6.99 -13.08
C TYR A 72 0.01 -8.01 -11.96
N VAL A 73 0.41 -7.61 -10.75
CA VAL A 73 0.13 -8.32 -9.51
C VAL A 73 -0.43 -7.34 -8.50
N HIS A 74 -1.60 -7.66 -7.93
CA HIS A 74 -2.12 -6.99 -6.75
C HIS A 74 -1.64 -7.75 -5.49
N VAL A 75 -0.82 -7.10 -4.67
CA VAL A 75 -0.41 -7.62 -3.36
C VAL A 75 -1.56 -7.40 -2.38
N ALA A 76 -2.41 -8.42 -2.28
CA ALA A 76 -3.64 -8.40 -1.50
C ALA A 76 -3.87 -9.75 -0.81
N ASN A 77 -4.30 -9.72 0.44
CA ASN A 77 -4.86 -10.90 1.11
C ASN A 77 -6.32 -11.14 0.66
N ASP A 78 -6.98 -12.18 1.18
CA ASP A 78 -8.37 -12.49 0.83
C ASP A 78 -9.37 -11.36 1.09
N ARG A 79 -9.22 -10.65 2.20
CA ARG A 79 -10.09 -9.51 2.55
C ARG A 79 -9.88 -8.33 1.60
N GLN A 80 -8.64 -8.11 1.18
CA GLN A 80 -8.26 -7.02 0.27
C GLN A 80 -8.60 -7.34 -1.20
N ALA A 81 -8.51 -8.61 -1.60
CA ALA A 81 -8.79 -9.05 -2.96
C ALA A 81 -10.21 -8.69 -3.42
N ALA A 82 -11.16 -8.62 -2.49
CA ALA A 82 -12.53 -8.16 -2.77
C ALA A 82 -12.60 -6.73 -3.32
N TYR A 83 -11.60 -5.89 -3.01
CA TYR A 83 -11.47 -4.49 -3.45
C TYR A 83 -10.43 -4.29 -4.55
N ALA A 84 -9.74 -5.36 -4.97
CA ALA A 84 -8.69 -5.35 -5.99
C ALA A 84 -9.16 -5.92 -7.33
N LYS A 85 -10.47 -5.90 -7.58
CA LYS A 85 -11.14 -6.61 -8.68
C LYS A 85 -10.91 -6.00 -10.06
N ASP A 86 -10.47 -4.75 -10.12
CA ASP A 86 -10.28 -4.04 -11.38
C ASP A 86 -8.78 -3.80 -11.62
N GLY A 87 -8.28 -4.32 -12.74
CA GLY A 87 -7.00 -3.92 -13.30
C GLY A 87 -7.15 -2.63 -14.14
N PRO A 88 -6.07 -2.14 -14.76
CA PRO A 88 -6.17 -0.98 -15.63
C PRO A 88 -7.06 -1.29 -16.85
N PRO A 89 -7.73 -0.28 -17.44
CA PRO A 89 -8.69 -0.47 -18.55
C PRO A 89 -8.03 -0.79 -19.91
N ILE A 90 -6.79 -1.27 -19.89
CA ILE A 90 -5.98 -1.65 -21.06
C ILE A 90 -5.73 -3.16 -21.03
N PRO A 91 -5.43 -3.82 -22.17
CA PRO A 91 -5.08 -5.23 -22.17
C PRO A 91 -3.90 -5.52 -21.22
N HIS A 92 -4.11 -6.42 -20.28
CA HIS A 92 -3.11 -6.78 -19.27
C HIS A 92 -3.31 -8.23 -18.81
N LYS A 93 -2.26 -8.81 -18.22
CA LYS A 93 -2.29 -10.13 -17.61
C LYS A 93 -2.19 -10.00 -16.10
N MET A 94 -3.24 -10.39 -15.39
CA MET A 94 -3.21 -10.48 -13.93
C MET A 94 -2.56 -11.79 -13.48
N ILE A 95 -1.54 -11.70 -12.64
CA ILE A 95 -0.91 -12.84 -11.99
C ILE A 95 -1.36 -12.87 -10.51
N PRO A 96 -1.82 -14.02 -10.00
CA PRO A 96 -2.15 -14.17 -8.58
C PRO A 96 -0.93 -13.88 -7.69
N PHE A 97 -1.14 -13.19 -6.57
CA PHE A 97 -0.05 -12.86 -5.65
C PHE A 97 0.71 -14.10 -5.16
N ALA A 98 0.02 -15.22 -4.91
CA ALA A 98 0.65 -16.49 -4.55
C ALA A 98 1.69 -16.97 -5.59
N LYS A 99 1.39 -16.80 -6.89
CA LYS A 99 2.33 -17.14 -7.96
C LYS A 99 3.54 -16.20 -7.97
N PHE A 100 3.32 -14.91 -7.76
CA PHE A 100 4.40 -13.93 -7.63
C PHE A 100 5.31 -14.19 -6.42
N VAL A 101 4.75 -14.63 -5.29
CA VAL A 101 5.55 -15.09 -4.15
C VAL A 101 6.39 -16.31 -4.54
N SER A 102 5.79 -17.34 -5.15
CA SER A 102 6.54 -18.52 -5.62
C SER A 102 7.64 -18.16 -6.62
N GLU A 103 7.38 -17.23 -7.53
CA GLU A 103 8.35 -16.72 -8.51
C GLU A 103 9.55 -16.08 -7.80
N LEU A 104 9.29 -15.13 -6.90
CA LEU A 104 10.34 -14.48 -6.11
C LEU A 104 11.14 -15.50 -5.31
N GLU A 105 10.50 -16.43 -4.62
CA GLU A 105 11.19 -17.44 -3.80
C GLU A 105 12.05 -18.39 -4.64
N SER A 106 11.57 -18.75 -5.84
CA SER A 106 12.31 -19.57 -6.79
C SER A 106 13.57 -18.84 -7.28
N GLY A 107 13.46 -17.60 -7.73
CA GLY A 107 14.62 -16.83 -8.21
C GLY A 107 15.59 -16.42 -7.10
N LEU A 108 15.10 -16.19 -5.89
CA LEU A 108 15.93 -15.82 -4.75
C LEU A 108 16.59 -17.02 -4.07
N GLY A 109 16.05 -18.23 -4.26
CA GLY A 109 16.49 -19.47 -3.63
C GLY A 109 16.17 -19.54 -2.13
N ARG A 110 15.20 -18.75 -1.66
CA ARG A 110 14.82 -18.67 -0.23
C ARG A 110 13.38 -18.21 -0.05
N PRO A 111 12.73 -18.56 1.08
CA PRO A 111 11.45 -17.97 1.43
C PRO A 111 11.51 -16.45 1.60
N ILE A 112 10.42 -15.77 1.31
CA ILE A 112 10.21 -14.35 1.61
C ILE A 112 9.13 -14.16 2.67
N LYS A 113 9.18 -13.00 3.32
CA LYS A 113 8.09 -12.53 4.18
C LYS A 113 7.10 -11.76 3.36
N GLU A 114 5.86 -12.22 3.33
CA GLU A 114 4.74 -11.52 2.68
C GLU A 114 4.30 -10.33 3.52
N ARG A 115 4.05 -9.20 2.88
CA ARG A 115 3.64 -7.95 3.51
C ARG A 115 2.46 -7.36 2.75
N TYR A 116 1.43 -6.96 3.46
CA TYR A 116 0.18 -6.46 2.87
C TYR A 116 -0.08 -5.02 3.29
N ASP A 117 -1.05 -4.36 2.65
CA ASP A 117 -1.55 -3.08 3.17
C ASP A 117 -2.09 -3.31 4.58
N PRO A 118 -1.76 -2.46 5.58
CA PRO A 118 -2.35 -2.58 6.90
C PRO A 118 -3.87 -2.45 6.91
N GLN A 119 -4.47 -1.87 5.86
CA GLN A 119 -5.89 -1.60 5.73
C GLN A 119 -6.64 -2.73 4.98
N PHE A 120 -7.68 -3.30 5.58
CA PHE A 120 -8.48 -4.38 4.97
C PHE A 120 -9.59 -3.90 4.04
N ALA A 121 -10.07 -2.66 4.19
CA ALA A 121 -11.07 -2.06 3.33
C ALA A 121 -10.71 -0.59 3.02
N PRO A 122 -10.92 -0.12 1.78
CA PRO A 122 -10.55 1.23 1.38
C PRO A 122 -11.30 2.30 2.18
N LEU A 123 -10.58 3.21 2.84
CA LEU A 123 -11.18 4.42 3.42
C LEU A 123 -11.36 5.53 2.38
N HIS A 124 -10.36 5.71 1.51
CA HIS A 124 -10.38 6.73 0.45
C HIS A 124 -10.09 6.16 -0.94
N LYS A 125 -9.12 5.25 -1.05
CA LYS A 125 -8.56 4.71 -2.30
C LYS A 125 -8.04 3.27 -2.08
N PRO A 126 -7.58 2.56 -3.13
CA PRO A 126 -7.40 1.12 -3.04
C PRO A 126 -6.40 0.72 -1.95
N ASN A 127 -6.57 -0.47 -1.38
CA ASN A 127 -5.88 -0.95 -0.19
C ASN A 127 -5.03 -2.19 -0.49
N PHE A 128 -4.23 -2.08 -1.54
CA PHE A 128 -3.30 -3.10 -2.01
C PHE A 128 -2.07 -2.44 -2.65
N TYR A 129 -0.99 -3.20 -2.79
CA TYR A 129 0.18 -2.77 -3.55
C TYR A 129 0.11 -3.30 -4.97
N ILE A 130 0.79 -2.62 -5.89
CA ILE A 130 0.74 -2.96 -7.31
C ILE A 130 2.17 -3.19 -7.79
N TYR A 131 2.43 -4.39 -8.28
CA TYR A 131 3.59 -4.66 -9.14
C TYR A 131 3.10 -4.67 -10.59
N MET A 132 3.87 -4.07 -11.48
CA MET A 132 3.69 -4.17 -12.92
C MET A 132 5.05 -4.44 -13.58
N VAL A 133 5.08 -5.28 -14.61
CA VAL A 133 6.24 -5.41 -15.49
C VAL A 133 5.79 -5.40 -16.94
N TYR A 134 6.54 -4.68 -17.76
CA TYR A 134 6.36 -4.63 -19.19
C TYR A 134 7.71 -4.46 -19.89
N LYS A 135 8.03 -5.39 -20.80
CA LYS A 135 9.34 -5.46 -21.46
C LYS A 135 10.47 -5.48 -20.45
N ASP A 136 11.32 -4.47 -20.41
CA ASP A 136 12.48 -4.31 -19.54
C ASP A 136 12.20 -3.40 -18.34
N CYS A 137 10.96 -2.92 -18.17
CA CYS A 137 10.59 -1.98 -17.12
C CYS A 137 9.65 -2.63 -16.10
N TYR A 138 9.97 -2.53 -14.82
CA TYR A 138 9.04 -2.85 -13.73
C TYR A 138 8.61 -1.59 -12.98
N PHE A 139 7.47 -1.66 -12.31
CA PHE A 139 6.99 -0.67 -11.37
C PHE A 139 6.49 -1.38 -10.12
N PHE A 140 6.79 -0.84 -8.94
CA PHE A 140 6.17 -1.27 -7.69
C PHE A 140 5.66 -0.04 -6.93
N ALA A 141 4.38 -0.05 -6.59
CA ALA A 141 3.71 1.12 -6.02
C ALA A 141 2.93 0.79 -4.75
N VAL A 142 2.99 1.74 -3.81
CA VAL A 142 2.15 1.76 -2.60
C VAL A 142 1.33 3.03 -2.56
N HIS A 143 0.14 2.93 -1.97
CA HIS A 143 -0.72 4.09 -1.76
C HIS A 143 -0.35 4.78 -0.45
N LEU A 144 -0.45 6.09 -0.44
CA LEU A 144 -0.15 6.92 0.71
C LEU A 144 -1.28 7.92 0.91
N HIS A 145 -1.53 8.27 2.14
CA HIS A 145 -2.46 9.33 2.52
C HIS A 145 -1.76 10.69 2.59
N GLN A 146 -0.48 10.75 2.98
CA GLN A 146 0.24 12.01 3.17
C GLN A 146 1.04 12.48 1.93
N PRO A 147 1.21 13.81 1.77
CA PRO A 147 1.94 14.41 0.64
C PRO A 147 3.47 14.35 0.83
N PHE A 148 4.05 13.15 0.77
CA PHE A 148 5.51 13.04 0.76
C PHE A 148 6.11 13.67 -0.52
N PRO A 149 7.30 14.31 -0.44
CA PRO A 149 7.90 15.00 -1.59
C PRO A 149 8.17 14.08 -2.78
N PHE A 150 8.54 12.83 -2.49
CA PHE A 150 8.78 11.76 -3.46
C PHE A 150 7.48 11.09 -3.96
N ALA A 151 6.31 11.43 -3.40
CA ALA A 151 5.05 10.83 -3.82
C ALA A 151 4.30 11.71 -4.84
N LYS A 152 3.59 11.06 -5.76
CA LYS A 152 2.70 11.70 -6.73
C LYS A 152 1.31 11.85 -6.12
N LYS A 153 0.74 13.05 -6.17
CA LYS A 153 -0.67 13.26 -5.87
C LYS A 153 -1.52 12.65 -6.98
N VAL A 154 -2.36 11.69 -6.64
CA VAL A 154 -3.30 11.05 -7.58
C VAL A 154 -4.72 11.59 -7.36
N GLY A 155 -5.07 11.93 -6.12
CA GLY A 155 -6.35 12.52 -5.77
C GLY A 155 -6.37 13.11 -4.36
N GLU A 156 -7.55 13.51 -3.91
CA GLU A 156 -7.75 13.89 -2.51
C GLU A 156 -7.46 12.68 -1.60
N ASN A 157 -6.64 12.89 -0.57
CA ASN A 157 -6.20 11.86 0.37
C ASN A 157 -5.56 10.63 -0.29
N TYR A 158 -4.97 10.84 -1.48
CA TYR A 158 -4.35 9.79 -2.27
C TYR A 158 -3.09 10.26 -2.98
N TYR A 159 -1.99 9.79 -2.43
CA TYR A 159 -0.66 9.90 -2.98
C TYR A 159 -0.15 8.50 -3.32
N LYS A 160 0.81 8.43 -4.24
CA LYS A 160 1.42 7.18 -4.66
C LYS A 160 2.93 7.34 -4.60
N ALA A 161 3.60 6.47 -3.85
CA ALA A 161 5.04 6.29 -3.96
C ALA A 161 5.30 5.07 -4.84
N GLU A 162 6.18 5.25 -5.82
CA GLU A 162 6.44 4.26 -6.86
C GLU A 162 7.94 4.16 -7.09
N ILE A 163 8.43 2.92 -7.21
CA ILE A 163 9.80 2.61 -7.63
C ILE A 163 9.77 1.91 -8.97
N SER A 164 10.84 2.07 -9.73
CA SER A 164 11.03 1.43 -11.04
C SER A 164 12.51 1.42 -11.38
N ASN A 165 12.95 0.46 -12.20
CA ASN A 165 14.27 0.52 -12.84
C ASN A 165 14.35 1.58 -13.95
N ALA A 166 13.22 2.12 -14.40
CA ALA A 166 13.13 3.22 -15.36
C ALA A 166 12.41 4.40 -14.70
N ALA A 167 13.18 5.32 -14.12
CA ALA A 167 12.63 6.51 -13.47
C ALA A 167 11.69 7.28 -14.40
N ASN A 168 10.59 7.78 -13.84
CA ASN A 168 9.53 8.40 -14.62
C ASN A 168 8.95 9.60 -13.88
N GLU A 169 9.27 10.81 -14.37
CA GLU A 169 8.78 12.07 -13.82
C GLU A 169 7.26 12.18 -13.80
N ARG A 170 6.58 11.70 -14.86
CA ARG A 170 5.11 11.76 -14.96
C ARG A 170 4.45 10.99 -13.81
N ASN A 171 5.05 9.90 -13.36
CA ASN A 171 4.55 9.09 -12.25
C ASN A 171 5.26 9.35 -10.92
N LYS A 172 6.33 10.17 -10.91
CA LYS A 172 7.33 10.25 -9.84
C LYS A 172 7.90 8.88 -9.45
N ALA A 173 8.00 7.96 -10.42
CA ALA A 173 8.65 6.68 -10.19
C ALA A 173 10.15 6.92 -10.03
N SER A 174 10.72 6.49 -8.91
CA SER A 174 12.14 6.70 -8.60
C SER A 174 12.93 5.40 -8.73
N LEU A 175 14.22 5.49 -9.07
CA LEU A 175 15.13 4.36 -8.91
C LEU A 175 15.17 3.95 -7.43
N PRO A 176 15.08 2.65 -7.08
CA PRO A 176 15.11 2.19 -5.70
C PRO A 176 16.31 2.71 -4.92
N GLN A 177 17.52 2.63 -5.49
CA GLN A 177 18.73 3.08 -4.78
C GLN A 177 18.69 4.58 -4.46
N HIS A 178 18.09 5.40 -5.33
CA HIS A 178 17.99 6.84 -5.09
C HIS A 178 16.93 7.16 -4.04
N LEU A 179 15.73 6.55 -4.16
CA LEU A 179 14.66 6.79 -3.21
C LEU A 179 15.06 6.34 -1.80
N PHE A 180 15.59 5.13 -1.65
CA PHE A 180 15.91 4.57 -0.34
C PHE A 180 17.13 5.23 0.32
N ALA A 181 18.01 5.85 -0.47
CA ALA A 181 19.11 6.64 0.04
C ALA A 181 18.69 8.05 0.49
N SER A 182 17.56 8.58 -0.03
CA SER A 182 17.12 9.94 0.24
C SER A 182 16.84 10.21 1.74
N PRO A 183 17.24 11.38 2.27
CA PRO A 183 16.93 11.76 3.65
C PRO A 183 15.43 11.76 3.96
N GLU A 184 14.62 12.19 2.99
CA GLU A 184 13.16 12.30 3.13
C GLU A 184 12.52 10.92 3.33
N PHE A 185 12.94 9.93 2.53
CA PHE A 185 12.44 8.57 2.65
C PHE A 185 12.89 7.90 3.94
N LYS A 186 14.18 8.03 4.29
CA LYS A 186 14.74 7.49 5.56
C LYS A 186 13.98 8.03 6.77
N LYS A 187 13.81 9.36 6.83
CA LYS A 187 13.02 10.02 7.87
C LYS A 187 11.58 9.50 7.93
N ALA A 188 10.95 9.28 6.78
CA ALA A 188 9.58 8.80 6.72
C ALA A 188 9.43 7.36 7.26
N ILE A 189 10.33 6.44 6.90
CA ILE A 189 10.25 5.04 7.38
C ILE A 189 10.70 4.88 8.84
N GLU A 190 11.50 5.79 9.36
CA GLU A 190 11.97 5.83 10.76
C GLU A 190 10.98 6.53 11.71
N ALA A 191 9.95 7.18 11.17
CA ALA A 191 8.94 7.85 11.98
C ALA A 191 8.30 6.88 12.99
N PRO A 192 8.03 7.35 14.23
CA PRO A 192 7.42 6.52 15.25
C PRO A 192 6.00 6.13 14.84
N VAL A 193 5.65 4.87 15.08
CA VAL A 193 4.31 4.33 14.83
C VAL A 193 3.58 4.25 16.17
N THR A 194 2.55 5.07 16.34
CA THR A 194 1.84 5.22 17.63
C THR A 194 1.24 3.90 18.10
N LYS A 195 0.70 3.11 17.17
CA LYS A 195 0.09 1.80 17.45
C LYS A 195 0.93 0.63 16.93
N ALA A 196 2.25 0.65 17.14
CA ALA A 196 3.18 -0.37 16.61
C ALA A 196 2.72 -1.82 16.84
N GLY A 197 2.26 -2.16 18.06
CA GLY A 197 1.78 -3.51 18.38
C GLY A 197 0.57 -3.96 17.57
N PHE A 198 -0.32 -3.04 17.20
CA PHE A 198 -1.46 -3.33 16.34
C PHE A 198 -1.05 -3.61 14.89
N PHE A 199 -0.07 -2.88 14.35
CA PHE A 199 0.47 -3.15 13.01
C PHE A 199 1.24 -4.46 12.97
N ALA A 200 2.08 -4.73 13.99
CA ALA A 200 2.79 -6.00 14.12
C ALA A 200 1.82 -7.19 14.20
N TYR A 201 0.75 -7.07 14.99
CA TYR A 201 -0.31 -8.08 15.03
C TYR A 201 -0.90 -8.34 13.64
N ARG A 202 -1.28 -7.27 12.91
CA ARG A 202 -1.86 -7.40 11.56
C ARG A 202 -0.91 -8.04 10.55
N GLU A 203 0.37 -7.67 10.58
CA GLU A 203 1.38 -8.27 9.72
C GLU A 203 1.52 -9.78 10.00
N ASN A 204 1.59 -10.17 11.27
CA ASN A 204 1.74 -11.56 11.68
C ASN A 204 0.50 -12.41 11.34
N GLN A 205 -0.71 -11.83 11.34
CA GLN A 205 -1.92 -12.57 10.95
C GLN A 205 -1.90 -13.08 9.51
N TYR A 206 -1.14 -12.43 8.62
CA TYR A 206 -1.07 -12.76 7.21
C TYR A 206 0.33 -13.17 6.77
N GLU A 207 1.27 -13.38 7.70
CA GLU A 207 2.58 -13.91 7.34
C GLU A 207 2.40 -15.30 6.72
N HIS A 208 2.98 -15.51 5.53
CA HIS A 208 2.85 -16.75 4.74
C HIS A 208 1.42 -17.09 4.30
N PHE A 209 0.53 -16.10 4.24
CA PHE A 209 -0.88 -16.31 3.89
C PHE A 209 -1.07 -17.03 2.54
N THR A 210 -0.26 -16.73 1.52
CA THR A 210 -0.38 -17.42 0.22
C THR A 210 0.03 -18.90 0.25
N LYS A 211 0.70 -19.36 1.32
CA LYS A 211 1.19 -20.73 1.47
C LYS A 211 0.29 -21.62 2.32
N GLN A 212 -0.71 -21.04 2.98
CA GLN A 212 -1.66 -21.76 3.84
C GLN A 212 -2.88 -22.27 3.08
N LYS A 213 -2.96 -22.02 1.76
CA LYS A 213 -4.10 -22.35 0.90
C LYS A 213 -3.80 -23.48 -0.06
#